data_AF-S5ZZW3-F1
#
_entry.id   AF-S5ZZW3-F1
#
_cell.length_a   1.000
_cell.length_b   1.000
_cell.length_c   1.000
_cell.angle_alpha   90.00
_cell.angle_beta   90.00
_cell.angle_gamma   90.00
#
_symmetry.space_group_name_H-M   'P 1'
#
loop_
_entity.id
_entity.type
_entity.pdbx_description
1 polymer ?
#
loop_
_entity_poly.entity_id
_entity_poly.type
_entity_poly.pdbx_seq_one_letter_code
_entity_poly.pdbx_strand_id
1 'polypeptide(L)'
;MNQNKKVEDINTTITFSRPLEFKELKEFVKKHKVNPQQFVARAVKGDERITLAFKPHVEEKHVSMVKKQLKEEYNAEFVGFIDMYGFVSHEDLTAIENDQVTFLADTTGDKYFLKHEKDNGFAHALSWLLEDVKKKKEENNK
;
A
#
# COMPACT_ATOMS: atom_id res chain seq x y z
N MET A 1 -13.85 12.11 -36.87
CA MET A 1 -12.83 11.16 -36.37
C MET A 1 -12.87 11.21 -34.86
N ASN A 2 -13.23 10.08 -34.23
CA ASN A 2 -13.27 9.95 -32.77
C ASN A 2 -11.88 10.25 -32.21
N GLN A 3 -11.80 11.24 -31.33
CA GLN A 3 -10.62 11.43 -30.51
C GLN A 3 -10.48 10.17 -29.65
N ASN A 4 -9.43 9.37 -29.89
CA ASN A 4 -9.01 8.33 -28.96
C ASN A 4 -8.78 9.03 -27.61
N LYS A 5 -9.73 8.87 -26.68
CA LYS A 5 -9.59 9.34 -25.30
C LYS A 5 -8.33 8.70 -24.75
N LYS A 6 -7.33 9.52 -24.44
CA LYS A 6 -6.17 9.08 -23.66
C LYS A 6 -6.70 8.65 -22.30
N VAL A 7 -6.41 7.41 -21.93
CA VAL A 7 -6.68 6.89 -20.58
C VAL A 7 -5.99 7.83 -19.60
N GLU A 8 -6.78 8.47 -18.74
CA GLU A 8 -6.26 9.26 -17.64
C GLU A 8 -5.70 8.33 -16.57
N ASP A 9 -4.66 8.79 -15.89
CA ASP A 9 -4.09 8.19 -14.69
C ASP A 9 -5.18 7.89 -13.64
N ILE A 10 -5.46 6.60 -13.38
CA ILE A 10 -6.54 6.16 -12.49
C ILE A 10 -6.06 6.19 -11.04
N ASN A 11 -6.80 6.86 -10.15
CA ASN A 11 -6.51 6.83 -8.72
C ASN A 11 -6.66 5.40 -8.20
N THR A 12 -5.54 4.80 -7.81
CA THR A 12 -5.52 3.40 -7.38
C THR A 12 -4.91 3.26 -5.99
N THR A 13 -5.62 2.57 -5.12
CA THR A 13 -5.11 2.10 -3.84
C THR A 13 -4.71 0.65 -3.98
N ILE A 14 -3.44 0.35 -3.80
CA ILE A 14 -2.93 -1.01 -3.91
C ILE A 14 -2.67 -1.52 -2.49
N THR A 15 -3.44 -2.53 -2.07
CA THR A 15 -3.22 -3.27 -0.83
C THR A 15 -2.36 -4.49 -1.15
N PHE A 16 -1.23 -4.66 -0.46
CA PHE A 16 -0.36 -5.81 -0.67
C PHE A 16 -0.84 -7.02 0.14
N SER A 17 -0.71 -8.23 -0.43
CA SER A 17 -1.11 -9.50 0.21
C SER A 17 -0.22 -9.89 1.40
N ARG A 18 0.96 -9.29 1.48
CA ARG A 18 1.88 -9.36 2.62
C ARG A 18 2.68 -8.06 2.70
N PRO A 19 3.30 -7.76 3.86
CA PRO A 19 4.28 -6.69 3.96
C PRO A 19 5.44 -6.91 2.97
N LEU A 20 5.82 -5.84 2.26
CA LEU A 20 6.94 -5.83 1.33
C LEU A 20 8.17 -5.16 1.97
N GLU A 21 9.35 -5.67 1.67
CA GLU A 21 10.59 -4.93 1.92
C GLU A 21 10.75 -3.78 0.91
N PHE A 22 11.58 -2.80 1.26
CA PHE A 22 11.74 -1.60 0.45
C PHE A 22 12.15 -1.89 -1.01
N LYS A 23 13.04 -2.88 -1.19
CA LYS A 23 13.49 -3.31 -2.52
C LYS A 23 12.34 -3.90 -3.34
N GLU A 24 11.53 -4.78 -2.75
CA GLU A 24 10.38 -5.40 -3.39
C GLU A 24 9.34 -4.35 -3.79
N LEU A 25 9.07 -3.37 -2.91
CA LEU A 25 8.19 -2.24 -3.22
C LEU A 25 8.68 -1.46 -4.44
N LYS A 26 9.97 -1.13 -4.52
CA LYS A 26 10.52 -0.39 -5.67
C LYS A 26 10.47 -1.22 -6.95
N GLU A 27 10.72 -2.52 -6.87
CA GLU A 27 10.57 -3.45 -7.99
C GLU A 27 9.13 -3.53 -8.47
N PHE A 28 8.15 -3.58 -7.57
CA PHE A 28 6.72 -3.55 -7.88
C PHE A 28 6.32 -2.26 -8.60
N VAL A 29 6.70 -1.10 -8.06
CA VAL A 29 6.43 0.22 -8.67
C VAL A 29 7.01 0.29 -10.09
N LYS A 30 8.23 -0.20 -10.29
CA LYS A 30 8.88 -0.22 -11.60
C LYS A 30 8.21 -1.21 -12.57
N LYS A 31 7.89 -2.42 -12.10
CA LYS A 31 7.27 -3.49 -12.90
C LYS A 31 5.94 -3.02 -13.49
N HIS A 32 5.12 -2.38 -12.68
CA HIS A 32 3.76 -1.97 -13.03
C HIS A 32 3.63 -0.48 -13.38
N LYS A 33 4.75 0.22 -13.53
CA LYS A 33 4.83 1.64 -13.91
C LYS A 33 3.92 2.56 -13.08
N VAL A 34 3.72 2.23 -11.81
CA VAL A 34 2.85 3.01 -10.93
C VAL A 34 3.50 4.38 -10.70
N ASN A 35 2.70 5.44 -10.68
CA ASN A 35 3.13 6.77 -10.26
C ASN A 35 2.74 6.99 -8.78
N PRO A 36 3.61 6.60 -7.82
CA PRO A 36 3.29 6.62 -6.40
C PRO A 36 3.07 8.04 -5.87
N GLN A 37 2.04 8.20 -5.04
CA GLN A 37 1.72 9.41 -4.27
C GLN A 37 2.05 9.24 -2.79
N GLN A 38 1.93 8.02 -2.26
CA GLN A 38 2.30 7.70 -0.88
C GLN A 38 2.54 6.18 -0.73
N PHE A 39 3.50 5.82 0.11
CA PHE A 39 3.66 4.45 0.59
C PHE A 39 3.27 4.38 2.07
N VAL A 40 2.68 3.26 2.47
CA VAL A 40 2.33 3.02 3.86
C VAL A 40 3.01 1.75 4.34
N ALA A 41 3.61 1.83 5.51
CA ALA A 41 4.24 0.72 6.18
C ALA A 41 3.67 0.50 7.57
N ARG A 42 3.91 -0.71 8.07
CA ARG A 42 3.52 -1.13 9.41
C ARG A 42 4.76 -1.31 10.28
N ALA A 43 4.63 -0.87 11.52
CA ALA A 43 5.46 -1.34 12.62
C ALA A 43 4.57 -1.87 13.76
N VAL A 44 5.14 -2.70 14.62
CA VAL A 44 4.43 -3.33 15.74
C VAL A 44 5.18 -3.11 17.05
N LYS A 45 4.43 -2.89 18.14
CA LYS A 45 4.94 -2.77 19.49
C LYS A 45 4.09 -3.65 20.41
N GLY A 46 4.53 -4.88 20.64
CA GLY A 46 3.68 -5.89 21.29
C GLY A 46 2.45 -6.17 20.43
N ASP A 47 1.26 -5.81 20.94
CA ASP A 47 -0.01 -5.95 20.21
C ASP A 47 -0.48 -4.63 19.57
N GLU A 48 0.25 -3.53 19.75
CA GLU A 48 -0.05 -2.23 19.14
C GLU A 48 0.51 -2.13 17.72
N ARG A 49 -0.23 -1.42 16.86
CA ARG A 49 0.14 -1.16 15.47
C ARG A 49 0.49 0.30 15.28
N ILE A 50 1.60 0.54 14.58
CA ILE A 50 2.04 1.86 14.18
C ILE A 50 1.97 1.94 12.66
N THR A 51 1.20 2.88 12.14
CA THR A 51 1.13 3.17 10.69
C THR A 51 2.15 4.25 10.36
N LEU A 52 2.96 4.00 9.32
CA LEU A 52 4.00 4.93 8.87
C LEU A 52 3.69 5.34 7.44
N ALA A 53 3.53 6.63 7.19
CA ALA A 53 3.35 7.17 5.85
C ALA A 53 4.69 7.70 5.31
N PHE A 54 5.05 7.29 4.11
CA PHE A 54 6.26 7.72 3.42
C PHE A 54 5.92 8.44 2.11
N LYS A 55 6.69 9.48 1.82
CA LYS A 55 6.62 10.15 0.51
C LYS A 55 7.22 9.26 -0.58
N PRO A 56 6.79 9.42 -1.85
CA PRO A 56 7.25 8.58 -2.98
C PRO A 56 8.76 8.56 -3.23
N HIS A 57 9.43 9.67 -2.94
CA HIS A 57 10.87 9.84 -3.09
C HIS A 57 11.68 9.32 -1.89
N VAL A 58 11.05 8.57 -0.98
CA VAL A 58 11.77 7.87 0.09
C VAL A 58 12.85 6.97 -0.53
N GLU A 59 13.98 6.89 0.18
CA GLU A 59 15.18 6.13 -0.18
C GLU A 59 15.49 5.16 0.96
N GLU A 60 16.31 4.15 0.69
CA GLU A 60 16.64 3.10 1.65
C GLU A 60 17.23 3.67 2.96
N LYS A 61 18.07 4.70 2.87
CA LYS A 61 18.64 5.38 4.06
C LYS A 61 17.56 5.95 4.99
N HIS A 62 16.49 6.50 4.43
CA HIS A 62 15.38 7.06 5.20
C HIS A 62 14.59 5.94 5.91
N VAL A 63 14.36 4.82 5.23
CA VAL A 63 13.73 3.64 5.83
C VAL A 63 14.60 3.08 6.95
N SER A 64 15.91 2.96 6.74
CA SER A 64 16.86 2.50 7.76
C SER A 64 16.89 3.40 8.99
N MET A 65 16.82 4.73 8.81
CA MET A 65 16.70 5.68 9.91
C MET A 65 15.40 5.45 10.71
N VAL A 66 14.27 5.25 10.02
CA VAL A 66 13.00 4.95 10.70
C VAL A 66 13.05 3.60 11.43
N LYS A 67 13.61 2.55 10.83
CA LYS A 67 13.82 1.25 11.49
C LYS A 67 14.64 1.41 12.78
N LYS A 68 15.71 2.20 12.74
CA LYS A 68 16.54 2.51 13.92
C LYS A 68 15.74 3.27 14.98
N GLN A 69 15.03 4.32 14.59
CA GLN A 69 14.22 5.13 15.51
C GLN A 69 13.14 4.31 16.21
N LEU A 70 12.40 3.48 15.45
CA LEU A 70 11.38 2.58 16.01
C LEU A 70 11.95 1.67 17.08
N LYS A 71 13.13 1.10 16.83
CA LYS A 71 13.79 0.20 17.76
C LYS A 71 14.29 0.92 19.02
N GLU A 72 14.97 2.05 18.85
CA GLU A 72 15.65 2.76 19.94
C GLU A 72 14.72 3.60 20.81
N GLU A 73 13.73 4.27 20.21
CA GLU A 73 12.86 5.21 20.91
C GLU A 73 11.51 4.59 21.30
N TYR A 74 11.01 3.65 20.50
CA TYR A 74 9.64 3.13 20.65
C TYR A 74 9.57 1.65 21.03
N ASN A 75 10.70 0.94 21.03
CA ASN A 75 10.77 -0.52 21.18
C ASN A 75 9.79 -1.24 20.23
N ALA A 76 9.73 -0.76 18.98
CA ALA A 76 8.85 -1.25 17.93
C ALA A 76 9.64 -1.87 16.80
N GLU A 77 9.06 -2.88 16.15
CA GLU A 77 9.64 -3.58 15.01
C GLU A 77 8.96 -3.14 13.71
N PHE A 78 9.76 -2.73 12.72
CA PHE A 78 9.26 -2.45 11.38
C PHE A 78 8.94 -3.77 10.65
N VAL A 79 7.72 -3.89 10.15
CA VAL A 79 7.21 -5.11 9.52
C VAL A 79 7.35 -5.07 7.99
N GLY A 80 7.10 -3.92 7.36
CA GLY A 80 7.12 -3.80 5.91
C GLY A 80 6.07 -2.83 5.37
N PHE A 81 6.12 -2.59 4.06
CA PHE A 81 5.13 -1.79 3.33
C PHE A 81 3.87 -2.61 3.06
N ILE A 82 2.71 -2.09 3.46
CA ILE A 82 1.43 -2.82 3.47
C ILE A 82 0.46 -2.32 2.40
N ASP A 83 0.56 -1.06 2.01
CA ASP A 83 -0.24 -0.48 0.96
C ASP A 83 0.46 0.73 0.30
N MET A 84 -0.04 1.11 -0.86
CA MET A 84 0.38 2.32 -1.54
C MET A 84 -0.77 3.00 -2.28
N TYR A 85 -0.62 4.30 -2.45
CA TYR A 85 -1.52 5.15 -3.20
C TYR A 85 -0.76 5.65 -4.42
N GLY A 86 -1.34 5.51 -5.61
CA GLY A 86 -0.67 5.94 -6.84
C GLY A 86 -1.61 6.01 -8.03
N PHE A 87 -1.14 6.72 -9.05
CA PHE A 87 -1.82 6.72 -10.34
C PHE A 87 -1.35 5.54 -11.18
N VAL A 88 -2.30 4.89 -11.85
CA VAL A 88 -2.06 3.68 -12.64
C VAL A 88 -2.72 3.83 -14.00
N SER A 89 -2.03 3.43 -15.06
CA SER A 89 -2.63 3.32 -16.39
C SER A 89 -3.64 2.17 -16.39
N HIS A 90 -4.79 2.36 -17.06
CA HIS A 90 -5.76 1.28 -17.27
C HIS A 90 -5.13 0.00 -17.84
N GLU A 91 -4.10 0.14 -18.68
CA GLU A 91 -3.40 -1.00 -19.30
C GLU A 91 -2.64 -1.86 -18.27
N ASP A 92 -2.23 -1.27 -17.15
CA ASP A 92 -1.45 -1.95 -16.10
C ASP A 92 -2.33 -2.50 -14.96
N LEU A 93 -3.61 -2.09 -14.86
CA LEU A 93 -4.51 -2.50 -13.76
C LEU A 93 -4.68 -4.02 -13.67
N THR A 94 -5.00 -4.67 -14.80
CA THR A 94 -5.16 -6.14 -14.81
C THR A 94 -3.87 -6.86 -14.43
N ALA A 95 -2.70 -6.32 -14.80
CA ALA A 95 -1.41 -6.90 -14.43
C ALA A 95 -1.14 -6.76 -12.92
N ILE A 96 -1.53 -5.63 -12.33
CA ILE A 96 -1.44 -5.38 -10.89
C ILE A 96 -2.38 -6.31 -10.11
N GLU A 97 -3.64 -6.43 -10.52
CA GLU A 97 -4.64 -7.30 -9.87
C GLU A 97 -4.23 -8.77 -9.85
N ASN A 98 -3.52 -9.23 -10.89
CA ASN A 98 -3.03 -10.60 -10.99
C ASN A 98 -1.61 -10.80 -10.43
N ASP A 99 -0.99 -9.76 -9.87
CA ASP A 99 0.31 -9.91 -9.21
C ASP A 99 0.14 -10.66 -7.87
N GLN A 100 1.00 -11.63 -7.61
CA GLN A 100 0.94 -12.46 -6.40
C GLN A 100 1.09 -11.65 -5.11
N VAL A 101 1.75 -10.49 -5.18
CA VAL A 101 1.91 -9.62 -4.00
C VAL A 101 0.77 -8.61 -3.84
N THR A 102 -0.16 -8.53 -4.79
CA THR A 102 -1.35 -7.69 -4.70
C THR A 102 -2.49 -8.48 -4.05
N PHE A 103 -3.13 -7.89 -3.04
CA PHE A 103 -4.40 -8.38 -2.53
C PHE A 103 -5.58 -7.71 -3.23
N LEU A 104 -5.49 -6.38 -3.40
CA LEU A 104 -6.53 -5.58 -4.03
C LEU A 104 -5.91 -4.34 -4.68
N ALA A 105 -6.35 -4.04 -5.91
CA ALA A 105 -6.18 -2.74 -6.55
C ALA A 105 -7.55 -2.04 -6.59
N ASP A 106 -7.78 -1.12 -5.67
CA ASP A 106 -9.05 -0.43 -5.51
C ASP A 106 -9.02 0.91 -6.26
N THR A 107 -9.91 1.03 -7.25
CA THR A 107 -10.08 2.22 -8.09
C THR A 107 -11.34 3.03 -7.74
N THR A 108 -12.09 2.64 -6.70
CA THR A 108 -13.38 3.27 -6.34
C THR A 108 -13.23 4.71 -5.82
N GLY A 109 -12.01 5.12 -5.44
CA GLY A 109 -11.69 6.52 -5.12
C GLY A 109 -11.50 7.41 -6.35
N ASP A 110 -11.45 6.84 -7.55
CA ASP A 110 -11.30 7.59 -8.79
C ASP A 110 -12.57 8.39 -9.12
N LYS A 111 -12.38 9.58 -9.72
CA LYS A 111 -13.45 10.48 -10.13
C LYS A 111 -14.57 9.82 -10.94
N TYR A 112 -14.28 8.75 -11.70
CA TYR A 112 -15.30 8.04 -12.48
C TYR A 112 -16.33 7.30 -11.60
N PHE A 113 -16.00 6.98 -10.35
CA PHE A 113 -16.90 6.31 -9.41
C PHE A 113 -17.55 7.28 -8.41
N LEU A 114 -17.10 8.53 -8.37
CA LEU A 114 -17.54 9.51 -7.38
C LEU A 114 -18.60 10.46 -7.95
N LYS A 115 -19.56 10.83 -7.10
CA LYS A 115 -20.65 11.75 -7.46
C LYS A 115 -20.20 13.21 -7.55
N HIS A 116 -19.12 13.58 -6.85
CA HIS A 116 -18.59 14.94 -6.82
C HIS A 116 -17.06 14.93 -6.99
N GLU A 117 -16.53 15.77 -7.88
CA GLU A 117 -15.08 15.86 -8.16
C GLU A 117 -14.25 16.28 -6.93
N LYS A 118 -14.84 17.01 -5.98
CA LYS A 118 -14.18 17.39 -4.72
C LYS A 118 -13.91 16.21 -3.79
N ASP A 119 -14.58 15.08 -4.01
CA ASP A 119 -14.41 13.85 -3.24
C ASP A 119 -13.29 12.99 -3.84
N ASN A 120 -12.69 13.42 -4.96
CA ASN A 120 -11.63 12.71 -5.66
C ASN A 120 -10.45 12.47 -4.71
N GLY A 121 -10.11 11.20 -4.55
CA GLY A 121 -9.10 10.77 -3.61
C GLY A 121 -8.73 9.32 -3.81
N PHE A 122 -8.05 8.76 -2.82
CA PHE A 122 -7.77 7.34 -2.78
C PHE A 122 -8.76 6.66 -1.83
N ALA A 123 -9.29 5.51 -2.24
CA ALA A 123 -10.02 4.63 -1.33
C ALA A 123 -9.11 4.22 -0.16
N HIS A 124 -9.68 3.82 0.98
CA HIS A 124 -8.85 3.30 2.07
C HIS A 124 -8.34 1.90 1.73
N ALA A 125 -7.04 1.66 1.94
CA ALA A 125 -6.46 0.33 1.76
C ALA A 125 -7.06 -0.66 2.76
N LEU A 126 -7.29 -1.90 2.33
CA LEU A 126 -7.92 -2.94 3.15
C LEU A 126 -6.90 -3.79 3.90
N SER A 127 -5.71 -3.24 4.20
CA SER A 127 -4.62 -3.96 4.86
C SER A 127 -5.02 -4.54 6.22
N TRP A 128 -6.00 -3.93 6.91
CA TRP A 128 -6.56 -4.47 8.16
C TRP A 128 -7.23 -5.85 8.03
N LEU A 129 -7.68 -6.25 6.83
CA LEU A 129 -8.27 -7.57 6.60
C LEU A 129 -7.22 -8.68 6.58
N LEU A 130 -5.96 -8.31 6.31
CA LEU A 130 -4.82 -9.23 6.22
C LEU A 130 -4.02 -9.28 7.51
N GLU A 131 -4.03 -8.18 8.26
CA GLU A 131 -3.31 -8.09 9.52
C GLU A 131 -4.09 -8.80 10.63
N ASP A 132 -3.62 -9.97 11.05
CA ASP A 132 -4.13 -10.64 12.25
C ASP A 132 -3.91 -9.76 13.48
N VAL A 133 -4.98 -9.20 14.06
CA VAL A 133 -4.97 -8.82 15.48
C VAL A 133 -5.18 -10.15 16.17
N LYS A 134 -4.08 -10.90 16.42
CA LYS A 134 -4.07 -12.24 17.04
C LYS A 134 -5.48 -12.72 17.39
N LYS A 135 -6.11 -13.53 16.52
CA LYS A 135 -6.95 -14.58 17.09
C LYS A 135 -5.98 -15.31 18.01
N LYS A 136 -6.09 -15.08 19.32
CA LYS A 136 -5.42 -15.93 20.30
C LYS A 136 -5.63 -17.33 19.76
N LYS A 137 -4.53 -18.03 19.48
CA LYS A 137 -4.56 -19.48 19.39
C LYS A 137 -5.44 -19.91 20.57
N GLU A 138 -6.63 -20.43 20.28
CA GLU A 138 -7.24 -21.38 21.18
C GLU A 138 -6.36 -22.63 21.10
N GLU A 139 -5.16 -22.52 21.67
CA GLU A 139 -4.53 -23.62 22.39
C GLU A 139 -5.40 -23.83 23.64
N ASN A 140 -6.64 -24.27 23.43
CA ASN A 140 -7.44 -24.87 24.48
C ASN A 140 -7.22 -26.37 24.35
N ASN A 141 -6.21 -26.81 25.09
CA ASN A 141 -6.10 -28.12 25.73
C ASN A 141 -7.41 -28.92 25.67
N LYS A 142 -7.43 -29.96 24.83
CA LYS A 142 -8.02 -31.26 25.16
C LYS A 142 -7.15 -32.36 24.55
#